data_AF-A0AAN2CE12-F1
#
_entry.id   AF-A0AAN2CE12-F1
#
_cell.length_a   1.000
_cell.length_b   1.000
_cell.length_c   1.000
_cell.angle_alpha   90.00
_cell.angle_beta   90.00
_cell.angle_gamma   90.00
#
_symmetry.space_group_name_H-M   'P 1'
#
loop_
_entity.id
_entity.type
_entity.pdbx_description
1 polymer ?
#
loop_
_entity_poly.entity_id
_entity_poly.type
_entity_poly.pdbx_seq_one_letter_code
_entity_poly.pdbx_strand_id
1 'polypeptide(L)'
;MPYADEYGPKFRIFDYIRTLTPPKNHEESNLMANELSDIRIRIEDEVYSHRVEFPKLSTKSIDAKYLCDKSIEAKTITYTLESSGKKKVEKNEH
;
A
#
# COMPACT_ATOMS: atom_id res chain seq x y z
N MET A 1 50.04 2.62 -13.22
CA MET A 1 49.54 1.24 -13.43
C MET A 1 49.80 0.88 -14.89
N PRO A 2 50.83 0.06 -15.18
CA PRO A 2 51.40 -0.12 -16.53
C PRO A 2 50.58 -1.03 -17.47
N TYR A 3 49.48 -1.63 -17.01
CA TYR A 3 48.64 -2.51 -17.84
C TYR A 3 47.71 -1.77 -18.80
N ALA A 4 47.61 -0.43 -18.71
CA ALA A 4 46.73 0.36 -19.55
C ALA A 4 47.35 0.73 -20.91
N ASP A 5 48.68 0.59 -21.06
CA ASP A 5 49.40 0.97 -22.28
C ASP A 5 49.32 -0.09 -23.39
N GLU A 6 48.94 -1.34 -23.06
CA GLU A 6 48.81 -2.44 -24.03
C GLU A 6 47.48 -2.43 -24.80
N TYR A 7 46.48 -1.68 -24.33
CA TYR A 7 45.14 -1.70 -24.87
C TYR A 7 44.80 -0.38 -25.55
N GLY A 8 45.06 -0.30 -26.86
CA GLY A 8 44.73 0.88 -27.67
C GLY A 8 43.22 1.18 -27.73
N PRO A 9 42.81 2.35 -28.27
CA PRO A 9 41.41 2.81 -28.28
C PRO A 9 40.44 1.92 -29.08
N LYS A 10 40.96 0.95 -29.83
CA LYS A 10 40.16 -0.05 -30.55
C LYS A 10 39.95 -1.35 -29.75
N PHE A 11 40.57 -1.47 -28.58
CA PHE A 11 40.45 -2.67 -27.75
C PHE A 11 39.07 -2.74 -27.12
N ARG A 12 38.30 -3.76 -27.53
CA ARG A 12 36.95 -4.00 -27.01
C ARG A 12 37.05 -4.92 -25.81
N ILE A 13 37.23 -4.30 -24.64
CA ILE A 13 37.36 -5.00 -23.35
C ILE A 13 36.24 -6.03 -23.13
N PHE A 14 35.00 -5.72 -23.52
CA PHE A 14 33.87 -6.63 -23.40
C PHE A 14 33.99 -7.88 -24.30
N ASP A 15 34.57 -7.73 -25.50
CA ASP A 15 34.79 -8.87 -26.40
C ASP A 15 35.95 -9.74 -25.89
N TYR A 16 37.00 -9.13 -25.34
CA TYR A 16 38.10 -9.86 -24.68
C TYR A 16 37.62 -10.63 -23.43
N ILE A 17 36.82 -10.00 -22.57
CA ILE A 17 36.23 -10.67 -21.39
C ILE A 17 35.37 -11.88 -21.81
N ARG A 18 34.62 -11.77 -22.91
CA ARG A 18 33.86 -12.89 -23.49
C ARG A 18 34.75 -14.02 -24.01
N THR A 19 35.99 -13.74 -24.44
CA THR A 19 36.96 -14.77 -24.83
C THR A 19 37.67 -15.43 -23.64
N LEU A 20 37.83 -14.71 -22.53
CA LEU A 20 38.41 -15.22 -21.29
C LEU A 20 37.42 -16.06 -20.46
N THR A 21 36.13 -15.75 -20.57
CA THR A 21 35.08 -16.51 -19.92
C THR A 21 34.75 -17.69 -20.83
N PRO A 22 35.03 -18.95 -20.45
CA PRO A 22 34.60 -20.08 -21.27
C PRO A 22 33.09 -19.97 -21.49
N PRO A 23 32.59 -20.22 -22.71
CA PRO A 23 31.15 -20.25 -22.95
C PRO A 23 30.54 -21.27 -21.99
N LYS A 24 29.70 -20.79 -21.07
CA LYS A 24 29.09 -21.64 -20.05
C LYS A 24 28.37 -22.77 -20.75
N ASN A 25 28.61 -24.00 -20.28
CA ASN A 25 27.87 -25.14 -20.80
C ASN A 25 26.36 -24.90 -20.55
N HIS A 26 25.48 -25.48 -21.36
CA HIS A 26 24.04 -25.29 -21.22
C HIS A 26 23.55 -25.62 -19.80
N GLU A 27 24.16 -26.63 -19.18
CA GLU A 27 23.92 -27.03 -17.79
C GLU A 27 24.31 -25.94 -16.77
N GLU A 28 25.50 -25.34 -16.91
CA GLU A 28 25.95 -24.24 -16.04
C GLU A 28 25.06 -22.99 -16.20
N SER A 29 24.61 -22.72 -17.42
CA SER A 29 23.67 -21.64 -17.67
C SER A 29 22.32 -21.88 -16.98
N ASN A 30 21.83 -23.12 -17.00
CA ASN A 30 20.59 -23.50 -16.33
C ASN A 30 20.73 -23.42 -14.81
N LEU A 31 21.86 -23.86 -14.25
CA LEU A 31 22.14 -23.72 -12.82
C LEU A 31 22.14 -22.26 -12.38
N MET A 32 22.78 -21.38 -13.14
CA MET A 32 22.80 -19.95 -12.82
C MET A 32 21.42 -19.29 -12.97
N ALA A 33 20.61 -19.72 -13.93
CA ALA A 33 19.24 -19.25 -14.06
C ALA A 33 18.38 -19.67 -12.86
N ASN A 34 18.57 -20.89 -12.36
CA ASN A 34 17.90 -21.38 -11.16
C ASN A 34 18.34 -20.60 -9.91
N GLU A 35 19.64 -20.41 -9.72
CA GLU A 35 20.17 -19.60 -8.60
C GLU A 35 19.63 -18.17 -8.62
N LEU A 36 19.56 -17.54 -9.80
CA LEU A 36 18.98 -16.21 -9.98
C LEU A 36 17.48 -16.18 -9.62
N SER A 37 16.74 -17.22 -10.01
CA SER A 37 15.33 -17.36 -9.66
C SER A 37 15.14 -17.48 -8.15
N ASP A 38 15.95 -18.29 -7.48
CA ASP A 38 15.88 -18.47 -6.02
C ASP A 38 16.23 -17.21 -5.24
N ILE A 39 17.18 -16.40 -5.76
CA ILE A 39 17.51 -15.09 -5.17
C ILE A 39 16.33 -14.13 -5.34
N ARG A 40 15.73 -14.09 -6.53
CA ARG A 40 14.58 -13.22 -6.80
C ARG A 40 13.40 -13.55 -5.89
N ILE A 41 13.06 -14.83 -5.74
CA ILE A 41 11.95 -15.26 -4.87
C ILE A 41 12.20 -14.82 -3.43
N ARG A 42 13.42 -15.03 -2.91
CA ARG A 42 13.78 -14.59 -1.54
C ARG A 42 13.62 -13.09 -1.33
N ILE A 43 14.09 -12.27 -2.28
CA ILE A 43 13.95 -10.81 -2.20
C ILE A 43 12.47 -10.41 -2.29
N GLU A 44 11.71 -11.05 -3.17
CA GLU A 44 10.29 -10.78 -3.35
C GLU A 44 9.49 -11.11 -2.08
N ASP A 45 9.77 -12.26 -1.47
CA ASP A 45 9.18 -12.66 -0.18
C ASP A 45 9.59 -11.70 0.95
N GLU A 46 10.84 -11.24 1.00
CA GLU A 46 11.30 -10.27 2.00
C GLU A 46 10.57 -8.93 1.86
N VAL A 47 10.45 -8.40 0.63
CA VAL A 47 9.77 -7.14 0.35
C VAL A 47 8.28 -7.24 0.66
N TYR A 48 7.62 -8.35 0.30
CA TYR A 48 6.18 -8.51 0.49
C TYR A 48 5.80 -9.17 1.83
N SER A 49 6.76 -9.59 2.65
CA SER A 49 6.50 -10.08 4.01
C SER A 49 5.88 -9.00 4.90
N HIS A 50 6.25 -7.73 4.69
CA HIS A 50 5.73 -6.57 5.40
C HIS A 50 4.64 -5.90 4.59
N ARG A 51 3.56 -6.63 4.28
CA ARG A 51 2.42 -6.06 3.55
C ARG A 51 1.95 -4.79 4.24
N VAL A 52 1.75 -3.73 3.46
CA VAL A 52 1.17 -2.48 3.93
C VAL A 52 -0.23 -2.79 4.46
N GLU A 53 -0.40 -2.77 5.78
CA GLU A 53 -1.71 -2.87 6.39
C GLU A 53 -2.47 -1.57 6.12
N PHE A 54 -3.53 -1.67 5.32
CA PHE A 54 -4.43 -0.54 5.17
C PHE A 54 -5.10 -0.24 6.50
N PRO A 55 -5.22 1.05 6.89
CA PRO A 55 -5.93 1.42 8.10
C PRO A 55 -7.35 0.88 8.02
N LYS A 56 -7.72 0.05 9.01
CA LYS A 56 -9.08 -0.47 9.13
C LYS A 56 -10.01 0.71 9.36
N LEU A 57 -10.86 1.01 8.38
CA LEU A 57 -11.90 2.01 8.53
C LEU A 57 -12.80 1.57 9.70
N SER A 58 -12.99 2.46 10.66
CA SER A 58 -13.90 2.23 11.78
C SER A 58 -15.30 1.97 11.22
N THR A 59 -15.90 0.83 11.58
CA THR A 59 -17.29 0.48 11.21
C THR A 59 -18.32 1.39 11.87
N LYS A 60 -17.89 2.31 12.75
CA LYS A 60 -18.75 3.37 13.27
C LYS A 60 -19.05 4.34 12.14
N SER A 61 -20.17 4.14 11.46
CA SER A 61 -20.74 5.13 10.55
C SER A 61 -20.74 6.49 11.23
N ILE A 62 -20.31 7.52 10.49
CA ILE A 62 -20.40 8.92 10.89
C ILE A 62 -21.86 9.29 11.26
N ASP A 63 -22.84 8.55 10.73
CA ASP A 63 -24.26 8.70 11.04
C ASP A 63 -24.60 8.40 12.49
N ALA A 64 -23.83 7.57 13.20
CA ALA A 64 -24.09 7.27 14.61
C ALA A 64 -23.94 8.52 15.50
N LYS A 65 -23.20 9.54 15.06
CA LYS A 65 -23.12 10.83 15.74
C LYS A 65 -24.41 11.65 15.63
N TYR A 66 -25.21 11.40 14.61
CA TYR A 66 -26.47 12.10 14.33
C TYR A 66 -27.71 11.30 14.74
N LEU A 67 -27.55 10.06 15.23
CA LEU A 67 -28.65 9.31 15.82
C LEU A 67 -29.03 9.95 17.16
N CYS A 68 -30.30 10.36 17.27
CA CYS A 68 -30.86 10.86 18.52
C CYS A 68 -30.84 9.72 19.55
N ASP A 69 -30.13 9.94 20.66
CA ASP A 69 -30.16 9.03 21.79
C ASP A 69 -31.54 9.11 22.44
N LYS A 70 -32.31 8.01 22.35
CA LYS A 70 -33.66 7.91 22.93
C LYS A 70 -33.68 8.12 24.45
N SER A 71 -32.53 7.98 25.14
CA SER A 71 -32.41 8.28 26.57
C SER A 71 -32.32 9.78 26.89
N ILE A 72 -31.95 10.60 25.90
CA ILE A 72 -31.79 12.07 26.00
C ILE A 72 -32.90 12.78 25.19
N GLU A 73 -33.95 12.05 24.80
CA GLU A 73 -35.04 12.62 24.03
C GLU A 73 -35.79 13.71 24.82
N ALA A 74 -36.08 14.83 24.14
CA ALA A 74 -36.80 15.94 24.74
C ALA A 74 -38.22 15.49 25.10
N LYS A 75 -38.57 15.52 26.39
CA LYS A 75 -39.90 15.12 26.89
C LYS A 75 -41.03 16.06 26.44
N THR A 76 -40.68 17.29 26.07
CA THR A 76 -41.65 18.34 25.71
C THR A 76 -41.14 19.17 24.55
N ILE A 77 -41.96 19.37 23.54
CA ILE A 77 -41.68 20.24 22.40
C ILE A 77 -42.43 21.55 22.62
N THR A 78 -41.72 22.67 22.55
CA THR A 78 -42.33 24.00 22.65
C THR A 78 -42.15 24.72 21.33
N TYR A 79 -43.26 25.14 20.71
CA TYR A 79 -43.23 25.88 19.46
C TYR A 79 -44.18 27.08 19.50
N THR A 80 -43.96 28.04 18.62
CA THR A 80 -44.81 29.22 18.48
C THR A 80 -45.71 29.00 17.28
N LEU A 81 -47.03 29.08 17.47
CA LEU A 81 -47.98 29.01 16.37
C LEU A 81 -47.85 30.26 15.50
N GLU A 82 -47.40 30.12 14.26
CA GLU A 82 -47.30 31.24 13.31
C GLU A 82 -48.63 32.00 13.16
N SER A 83 -49.76 31.29 13.22
CA SER A 83 -51.11 31.84 13.07
C SER A 83 -51.59 32.71 14.23
N SER A 84 -51.06 32.53 15.44
CA SER A 84 -51.57 33.21 16.65
C SER A 84 -50.49 33.83 17.53
N GLY A 85 -49.21 33.61 17.23
CA GLY A 85 -48.07 34.02 18.06
C GLY A 85 -48.01 33.36 19.44
N LYS A 86 -48.94 32.45 19.75
CA LYS A 86 -49.02 31.78 21.06
C LYS A 86 -48.02 30.62 21.11
N LYS A 87 -47.33 30.51 22.24
CA LYS A 87 -46.49 29.36 22.56
C LYS A 87 -47.37 28.17 22.91
N LYS A 88 -47.17 27.05 22.22
CA LYS A 88 -47.82 25.77 22.53
C LYS A 88 -46.75 24.78 22.98
N VAL A 89 -47.06 24.07 24.05
CA VAL A 89 -46.22 23.03 24.62
C VAL A 89 -46.96 21.71 24.43
N GLU A 90 -46.32 20.77 23.75
CA GLU A 90 -46.83 19.42 23.56
C GLU A 90 -45.87 18.43 24.19
N LYS A 91 -46.42 17.38 24.81
CA LYS A 91 -45.60 16.28 25.31
C LYS A 91 -45.12 15.46 24.12
N ASN A 92 -43.84 15.13 24.12
CA ASN A 92 -43.26 14.22 23.15
C ASN A 92 -43.55 12.78 23.62
N GLU A 93 -44.82 12.38 23.53
CA GLU A 93 -45.26 11.01 23.82
C GLU A 93 -45.15 10.22 22.52
N HIS A 94 -44.15 9.33 22.46
CA HIS A 94 -44.02 8.34 21.39
C HIS A 94 -44.25 6.93 21.91
#